data_AF-R1G7M6-F1
#
_entry.id   AF-R1G7M6-F1
#
_cell.length_a   1.000
_cell.length_b   1.000
_cell.length_c   1.000
_cell.angle_alpha   90.00
_cell.angle_beta   90.00
_cell.angle_gamma   90.00
#
_symmetry.space_group_name_H-M   'P 1'
#
loop_
_entity.id
_entity.type
_entity.pdbx_description
1 polymer ?
#
loop_
_entity_poly.entity_id
_entity_poly.type
_entity_poly.pdbx_seq_one_letter_code
_entity_poly.pdbx_strand_id
1 'polypeptide(L)'
;MDWSLLDLAKEAEDVASGLQIFVDDVPGYDRDFLAHISALFAISAELRHLEELVGHRSSRRAAARVTPELDLLCGSMELTMDSVKFDLFGAKAPANPRRAYEHLCAQFEREGRSFGGRLVAYQDLAVGLTDILQGYD
;
A
#
# COMPACT_ATOMS: atom_id res chain seq x y z
N MET A 1 -1.55 17.29 9.16
CA MET A 1 -1.55 16.02 8.41
C MET A 1 -1.22 16.41 7.00
N ASP A 2 -0.07 15.96 6.52
CA ASP A 2 0.38 16.27 5.17
C ASP A 2 -0.02 15.17 4.17
N TRP A 3 -0.70 14.12 4.66
CA TRP A 3 -1.21 13.00 3.88
C TRP A 3 -2.68 13.19 3.48
N SER A 4 -3.05 12.55 2.37
CA SER A 4 -4.41 12.45 1.84
C SER A 4 -4.71 10.97 1.63
N LEU A 5 -5.60 10.39 2.42
CA LEU A 5 -5.93 8.95 2.32
C LEU A 5 -6.52 8.62 0.95
N LEU A 6 -7.23 9.57 0.33
CA LEU A 6 -7.76 9.42 -1.03
C LEU A 6 -6.67 9.40 -2.09
N ASP A 7 -5.60 10.18 -1.94
CA ASP A 7 -4.50 10.16 -2.90
C ASP A 7 -3.64 8.92 -2.71
N LEU A 8 -3.41 8.49 -1.46
CA LEU A 8 -2.75 7.22 -1.17
C LEU A 8 -3.56 6.01 -1.67
N ALA A 9 -4.90 6.07 -1.58
CA ALA A 9 -5.78 5.05 -2.13
C ALA A 9 -5.66 4.97 -3.67
N LYS A 10 -5.64 6.11 -4.37
CA LYS A 10 -5.40 6.14 -5.83
C LYS A 10 -4.01 5.62 -6.16
N GLU A 11 -3.01 5.98 -5.36
CA GLU A 11 -1.65 5.52 -5.55
C GLU A 11 -1.53 3.99 -5.45
N ALA A 12 -2.22 3.38 -4.49
CA ALA A 12 -2.31 1.92 -4.40
C ALA A 12 -2.90 1.30 -5.67
N GLU A 13 -3.94 1.91 -6.25
CA GLU A 13 -4.57 1.46 -7.50
C GLU A 13 -3.68 1.65 -8.72
N ASP A 14 -2.96 2.75 -8.79
CA ASP A 14 -1.98 3.02 -9.84
C ASP A 14 -0.86 1.98 -9.81
N VAL A 15 -0.35 1.65 -8.61
CA VAL A 15 0.64 0.59 -8.44
C VAL A 15 0.05 -0.76 -8.85
N ALA A 16 -1.16 -1.10 -8.41
CA ALA A 16 -1.83 -2.35 -8.78
C ALA A 16 -1.99 -2.47 -10.31
N SER A 17 -2.43 -1.38 -10.95
CA SER A 17 -2.60 -1.32 -12.41
C SER A 17 -1.25 -1.43 -13.13
N GLY A 18 -0.19 -0.83 -12.59
CA GLY A 18 1.17 -1.00 -13.11
C GLY A 18 1.67 -2.44 -13.01
N LEU A 19 1.43 -3.10 -11.88
CA LEU A 19 1.82 -4.52 -11.68
C LEU A 19 1.08 -5.47 -12.63
N GLN A 20 -0.12 -5.13 -13.07
CA GLN A 20 -0.90 -5.96 -14.00
C GLN A 20 -0.15 -6.23 -15.31
N ILE A 21 0.68 -5.29 -15.77
CA ILE A 21 1.51 -5.43 -16.99
C ILE A 21 2.56 -6.54 -16.79
N PHE A 22 3.08 -6.69 -15.57
CA PHE A 22 4.16 -7.62 -15.26
C PHE A 22 3.70 -9.06 -15.04
N VAL A 23 2.39 -9.31 -14.92
CA VAL A 23 1.82 -10.65 -14.76
C VAL A 23 2.28 -11.56 -15.90
N ASP A 24 2.16 -11.10 -17.15
CA ASP A 24 2.56 -11.89 -18.33
C ASP A 24 4.05 -11.72 -18.67
N ASP A 25 4.65 -10.57 -18.33
CA ASP A 25 6.04 -10.23 -18.71
C ASP A 25 7.11 -10.84 -17.80
N VAL A 26 6.72 -11.37 -16.62
CA VAL A 26 7.64 -11.95 -15.65
C VAL A 26 7.17 -13.35 -15.21
N PRO A 27 7.35 -14.38 -16.06
CA PRO A 27 6.88 -15.72 -15.79
C PRO A 27 7.48 -16.30 -14.50
N GLY A 28 6.64 -16.96 -13.69
CA GLY A 28 7.04 -17.60 -12.44
C GLY A 28 6.78 -16.76 -11.19
N TYR A 29 6.35 -15.51 -11.36
CA TYR A 29 5.91 -14.62 -10.26
C TYR A 29 4.43 -14.23 -10.38
N ASP A 30 3.69 -14.89 -11.27
CA ASP A 30 2.28 -14.60 -11.58
C ASP A 30 1.41 -14.57 -10.31
N ARG A 31 1.62 -15.55 -9.43
CA ARG A 31 0.90 -15.65 -8.16
C ARG A 31 1.20 -14.45 -7.25
N ASP A 32 2.45 -14.02 -7.19
CA ASP A 32 2.87 -12.93 -6.32
C ASP A 32 2.29 -11.61 -6.82
N PHE A 33 2.37 -11.35 -8.13
CA PHE A 33 1.73 -10.17 -8.73
C PHE A 33 0.23 -10.14 -8.49
N LEU A 34 -0.49 -11.24 -8.77
CA LEU A 34 -1.94 -11.30 -8.54
C LEU A 34 -2.30 -11.08 -7.06
N ALA A 35 -1.51 -11.64 -6.14
CA ALA A 35 -1.71 -11.43 -4.71
C ALA A 35 -1.46 -9.97 -4.31
N HIS A 36 -0.39 -9.34 -4.82
CA HIS A 36 -0.07 -7.94 -4.54
C HIS A 36 -1.12 -6.99 -5.12
N ILE A 37 -1.57 -7.22 -6.35
CA ILE A 37 -2.65 -6.46 -7.00
C ILE A 37 -3.92 -6.53 -6.16
N SER A 38 -4.33 -7.74 -5.75
CA SER A 38 -5.51 -7.93 -4.91
C SER A 38 -5.38 -7.21 -3.57
N ALA A 39 -4.21 -7.30 -2.92
CA ALA A 39 -3.97 -6.64 -1.63
C ALA A 39 -3.99 -5.11 -1.76
N LEU A 40 -3.39 -4.54 -2.81
CA LEU A 40 -3.40 -3.10 -3.07
C LEU A 40 -4.81 -2.55 -3.28
N PHE A 41 -5.66 -3.25 -4.03
CA PHE A 41 -7.07 -2.85 -4.17
C PHE A 41 -7.84 -2.95 -2.84
N ALA A 42 -7.57 -3.98 -2.03
CA ALA A 42 -8.19 -4.12 -0.71
C ALA A 42 -7.77 -2.98 0.24
N ILE A 43 -6.48 -2.64 0.26
CA ILE A 43 -5.96 -1.49 1.02
C ILE A 43 -6.58 -0.19 0.51
N SER A 44 -6.68 0.00 -0.80
CA SER A 44 -7.29 1.20 -1.39
C SER A 44 -8.75 1.37 -0.97
N ALA A 45 -9.52 0.29 -0.92
CA ALA A 45 -10.89 0.32 -0.42
C ALA A 45 -10.94 0.72 1.07
N GLU A 46 -10.04 0.15 1.89
CA GLU A 46 -9.97 0.44 3.32
C GLU A 46 -9.56 1.89 3.61
N LEU A 47 -8.59 2.43 2.86
CA LEU A 47 -8.17 3.83 2.98
C LEU A 47 -9.30 4.83 2.69
N ARG A 48 -10.16 4.52 1.71
CA ARG A 48 -11.34 5.35 1.42
C ARG A 48 -12.35 5.30 2.55
N HIS A 49 -12.56 4.12 3.11
CA HIS A 49 -13.44 3.95 4.26
C HIS A 49 -12.91 4.69 5.50
N LEU A 50 -11.59 4.64 5.74
CA LEU A 50 -10.93 5.41 6.79
C LEU A 50 -11.11 6.92 6.59
N GLU A 51 -10.97 7.44 5.37
CA GLU A 51 -11.20 8.86 5.07
C GLU A 51 -12.61 9.31 5.49
N GLU A 52 -13.62 8.52 5.15
CA GLU A 52 -15.01 8.79 5.54
C GLU A 52 -15.14 8.83 7.06
N LEU A 53 -14.56 7.86 7.77
CA LEU A 53 -14.62 7.79 9.23
C LEU A 53 -13.87 8.93 9.92
N VAL A 54 -12.69 9.32 9.44
CA VAL A 54 -11.89 10.42 10.00
C VAL A 54 -12.58 11.77 9.76
N GLY A 55 -13.25 11.93 8.61
CA GLY A 55 -14.00 13.14 8.26
C GLY A 55 -15.28 13.38 9.07
N HIS A 56 -15.81 12.35 9.73
CA HIS A 56 -17.04 12.46 10.51
C HIS A 56 -16.86 13.30 11.79
N ARG A 57 -17.79 14.24 12.04
CA ARG A 57 -17.69 15.11 13.23
C ARG A 57 -17.75 14.35 14.55
N SER A 58 -18.46 13.23 14.58
CA SER A 58 -18.64 12.38 15.77
C SER A 58 -17.37 11.63 16.16
N SER A 59 -16.45 11.39 15.22
CA SER A 59 -15.23 10.61 15.45
C SER A 59 -14.03 11.49 15.83
N ARG A 60 -14.14 12.83 15.88
CA ARG A 60 -12.99 13.74 16.14
C ARG A 60 -12.05 13.32 17.27
N ARG A 61 -12.59 12.83 18.39
CA ARG A 61 -11.77 12.38 19.53
C ARG A 61 -11.08 11.05 19.24
N ALA A 62 -11.75 10.12 18.56
CA ALA A 62 -11.15 8.86 18.12
C ALA A 62 -10.12 9.10 17.00
N ALA A 63 -10.43 9.98 16.04
CA ALA A 63 -9.52 10.45 14.99
C ALA A 63 -8.21 10.98 15.57
N ALA A 64 -8.26 11.81 16.61
CA ALA A 64 -7.06 12.30 17.28
C ALA A 64 -6.23 11.21 17.97
N ARG A 65 -6.85 10.09 18.36
CA ARG A 65 -6.14 8.95 18.97
C ARG A 65 -5.41 8.10 17.94
N VAL A 66 -5.93 8.02 16.71
CA VAL A 66 -5.36 7.21 15.63
C VAL A 66 -4.44 7.99 14.69
N THR A 67 -4.34 9.30 14.86
CA THR A 67 -3.45 10.16 14.03
C THR A 67 -2.00 9.65 13.98
N PRO A 68 -1.34 9.29 15.10
CA PRO A 68 0.04 8.82 15.05
C PRO A 68 0.21 7.54 14.21
N GLU A 69 -0.75 6.63 14.31
CA GLU A 69 -0.77 5.38 13.56
C GLU A 69 -1.09 5.63 12.07
N LEU A 70 -1.95 6.61 11.76
CA LEU A 70 -2.19 7.07 10.39
C LEU A 70 -0.93 7.73 9.80
N ASP A 71 -0.21 8.57 10.54
CA ASP A 71 1.05 9.15 10.09
C ASP A 71 2.07 8.06 9.75
N LEU A 72 2.15 7.01 10.58
CA LEU A 72 3.02 5.85 10.34
C LEU A 72 2.59 5.04 9.12
N LEU A 73 1.29 4.73 9.00
CA LEU A 73 0.71 3.98 7.87
C LEU A 73 1.00 4.72 6.55
N CYS A 74 0.59 5.98 6.47
CA CYS A 74 0.72 6.79 5.27
C CYS A 74 2.18 6.93 4.84
N GLY A 75 3.07 7.36 5.74
CA GLY A 75 4.48 7.54 5.40
C GLY A 75 5.18 6.23 4.99
N SER A 76 4.81 5.11 5.62
CA SER A 76 5.38 3.80 5.27
C SER A 76 4.88 3.29 3.91
N MET A 77 3.62 3.55 3.59
CA MET A 77 3.01 3.18 2.32
C MET A 77 3.58 4.02 1.18
N GLU A 78 3.65 5.35 1.34
CA GLU A 78 4.24 6.27 0.35
C GLU A 78 5.64 5.82 -0.06
N LEU A 79 6.52 5.57 0.92
CA LEU A 79 7.89 5.10 0.66
C LEU A 79 7.93 3.75 -0.09
N THR A 80 7.02 2.84 0.24
CA THR A 80 6.94 1.53 -0.42
C THR A 80 6.43 1.66 -1.85
N MET A 81 5.40 2.46 -2.07
CA MET A 81 4.81 2.71 -3.39
C MET A 81 5.79 3.47 -4.30
N ASP A 82 6.49 4.47 -3.78
CA ASP A 82 7.55 5.19 -4.48
C ASP A 82 8.68 4.26 -4.92
N SER A 83 9.11 3.34 -4.05
CA SER A 83 10.13 2.35 -4.40
C SER A 83 9.68 1.44 -5.53
N VAL A 84 8.44 0.91 -5.45
CA VAL A 84 7.86 0.07 -6.51
C VAL A 84 7.78 0.85 -7.83
N LYS A 85 7.27 2.09 -7.80
CA LYS A 85 7.15 2.95 -8.98
C LYS A 85 8.51 3.26 -9.59
N PHE A 86 9.49 3.61 -8.77
CA PHE A 86 10.83 3.96 -9.23
C PHE A 86 11.53 2.77 -9.90
N ASP A 87 11.48 1.60 -9.26
CA ASP A 87 12.21 0.41 -9.73
C ASP A 87 11.52 -0.31 -10.88
N LEU A 88 10.19 -0.29 -10.96
CA LEU A 88 9.43 -1.03 -11.97
C LEU A 88 8.83 -0.16 -13.07
N PHE A 89 8.31 1.02 -12.73
CA PHE A 89 7.54 1.87 -13.65
C PHE A 89 8.29 3.14 -14.09
N GLY A 90 9.51 3.34 -13.60
CA GLY A 90 10.28 4.55 -13.86
C GLY A 90 10.51 4.84 -15.35
N ALA A 91 10.80 6.11 -15.68
CA ALA A 91 10.98 6.59 -17.05
C ALA A 91 12.05 5.83 -17.87
N LYS A 92 12.92 5.08 -17.20
CA LYS A 92 13.77 4.05 -17.79
C LYS A 92 13.20 2.69 -17.40
N ALA A 93 12.16 2.25 -18.09
CA ALA A 93 11.62 0.90 -17.91
C ALA A 93 12.79 -0.09 -17.94
N PRO A 94 12.89 -1.00 -16.97
CA PRO A 94 14.03 -1.88 -16.86
C PRO A 94 14.13 -2.74 -18.12
N ALA A 95 15.32 -2.79 -18.72
CA ALA A 95 15.59 -3.65 -19.88
C ALA A 95 15.35 -5.15 -19.58
N ASN A 96 15.27 -5.50 -18.29
CA ASN A 96 14.89 -6.82 -17.81
C ASN A 96 13.92 -6.67 -16.61
N PRO A 97 12.59 -6.69 -16.88
CA PRO A 97 11.53 -6.62 -15.87
C PRO A 97 11.71 -7.58 -14.70
N ARG A 98 12.10 -8.83 -14.99
CA ARG A 98 12.33 -9.84 -13.97
C ARG A 98 13.43 -9.45 -12.99
N ARG A 99 14.58 -9.00 -13.50
CA ARG A 99 15.71 -8.60 -12.66
C ARG A 99 15.38 -7.40 -11.79
N ALA A 100 14.59 -6.45 -12.31
CA ALA A 100 14.13 -5.31 -11.53
C ALA A 100 13.20 -5.74 -10.39
N TYR A 101 12.24 -6.62 -10.67
CA TYR A 101 11.37 -7.18 -9.64
C TYR A 101 12.14 -7.97 -8.58
N GLU A 102 13.06 -8.84 -8.99
CA GLU A 102 13.92 -9.58 -8.07
C GLU A 102 14.79 -8.66 -7.19
N HIS A 103 15.27 -7.54 -7.75
CA HIS A 103 16.01 -6.53 -6.99
C HIS A 103 15.15 -5.85 -5.94
N LEU A 104 13.95 -5.42 -6.32
CA LEU A 104 12.97 -4.79 -5.42
C LEU A 104 12.59 -5.74 -4.28
N CYS A 105 12.29 -7.01 -4.59
CA CYS A 105 12.02 -8.03 -3.57
C CYS A 105 13.20 -8.19 -2.61
N ALA A 106 14.42 -8.33 -3.13
CA ALA A 106 15.61 -8.45 -2.31
C ALA A 106 15.90 -7.20 -1.46
N GLN A 107 15.53 -6.01 -1.94
CA GLN A 107 15.60 -4.79 -1.15
C GLN A 107 14.64 -4.84 0.03
N PHE A 108 13.36 -5.11 -0.21
CA PHE A 108 12.36 -5.14 0.86
C PHE A 108 12.66 -6.21 1.92
N GLU A 109 13.16 -7.38 1.51
CA GLU A 109 13.62 -8.41 2.44
C GLU A 109 14.77 -7.91 3.33
N ARG A 110 15.76 -7.18 2.77
CA ARG A 110 16.86 -6.60 3.56
C ARG A 110 16.38 -5.52 4.53
N GLU A 111 15.34 -4.78 4.16
CA GLU A 111 14.68 -3.80 5.01
C GLU A 111 13.80 -4.45 6.10
N GLY A 112 13.70 -5.78 6.11
CA GLY A 112 13.11 -6.58 7.19
C GLY A 112 11.70 -7.10 6.92
N ARG A 113 11.11 -6.83 5.75
CA ARG A 113 9.78 -7.33 5.38
C ARG A 113 9.58 -7.34 3.88
N SER A 114 9.24 -8.51 3.34
CA SER A 114 8.86 -8.72 1.94
C SER A 114 7.74 -7.77 1.47
N PHE A 115 7.62 -7.56 0.16
CA PHE A 115 6.57 -6.68 -0.38
C PHE A 115 5.17 -7.12 0.07
N GLY A 116 4.83 -8.40 -0.14
CA GLY A 116 3.55 -8.95 0.32
C GLY A 116 3.36 -8.83 1.83
N GLY A 117 4.42 -9.04 2.62
CA GLY A 117 4.36 -8.89 4.07
C GLY A 117 4.08 -7.45 4.51
N ARG A 118 4.55 -6.45 3.76
CA ARG A 118 4.24 -5.02 3.98
C ARG A 118 2.78 -4.74 3.67
N LEU A 119 2.28 -5.21 2.52
CA LEU A 119 0.89 -5.03 2.12
C LEU A 119 -0.07 -5.60 3.17
N VAL A 120 0.20 -6.81 3.68
CA VAL A 120 -0.56 -7.39 4.78
C VAL A 120 -0.53 -6.50 6.02
N ALA A 121 0.65 -6.01 6.43
CA ALA A 121 0.75 -5.14 7.59
C ALA A 121 0.01 -3.81 7.43
N TYR A 122 0.00 -3.23 6.22
CA TYR A 122 -0.75 -2.01 5.92
C TYR A 122 -2.25 -2.25 5.98
N GLN A 123 -2.71 -3.37 5.40
CA GLN A 123 -4.12 -3.74 5.45
C GLN A 123 -4.58 -4.00 6.89
N ASP A 124 -3.83 -4.78 7.66
CA ASP A 124 -4.14 -5.09 9.06
C ASP A 124 -4.20 -3.81 9.91
N LEU A 125 -3.24 -2.89 9.72
CA LEU A 125 -3.24 -1.62 10.42
C LEU A 125 -4.44 -0.75 10.01
N ALA A 126 -4.72 -0.64 8.71
CA ALA A 126 -5.86 0.14 8.23
C ALA A 126 -7.20 -0.36 8.80
N VAL A 127 -7.41 -1.68 8.79
CA VAL A 127 -8.59 -2.32 9.39
C VAL A 127 -8.65 -2.04 10.90
N GLY A 128 -7.54 -2.20 11.62
CA GLY A 128 -7.51 -1.92 13.06
C GLY A 128 -7.83 -0.45 13.39
N LEU A 129 -7.41 0.50 12.56
CA LEU A 129 -7.75 1.91 12.73
C LEU A 129 -9.23 2.17 12.44
N THR A 130 -9.81 1.50 11.45
CA THR A 130 -11.25 1.52 11.16
C THR A 130 -12.04 1.03 12.36
N ASP A 131 -11.65 -0.10 12.95
CA ASP A 131 -12.31 -0.69 14.11
C ASP A 131 -12.32 0.29 15.29
N ILE A 132 -11.18 0.90 15.60
CA ILE A 132 -11.06 1.92 16.65
C ILE A 132 -11.97 3.13 16.38
N LEU A 133 -12.04 3.60 15.14
CA LEU A 133 -12.88 4.74 14.75
C LEU A 133 -14.39 4.41 14.83
N GLN A 134 -14.76 3.16 14.61
CA GLN A 134 -16.13 2.67 14.74
C GLN A 134 -16.50 2.32 16.19
N GLY A 135 -15.50 2.22 17.08
CA GLY A 135 -15.70 1.91 18.49
C GLY A 135 -15.74 0.41 18.79
N TYR A 136 -15.17 -0.41 17.91
CA TYR A 136 -14.85 -1.80 18.20
C TYR A 136 -13.50 -1.85 18.94
N ASP A 137 -13.46 -2.52 20.10
CA ASP A 137 -12.28 -2.76 20.95
C ASP A 137 -11.95 -4.26 20.97
#